data_AF-A0A4Z2FAZ1-F1
#
_entry.id   AF-A0A4Z2FAZ1-F1
#
_cell.length_a   1.000
_cell.length_b   1.000
_cell.length_c   1.000
_cell.angle_alpha   90.00
_cell.angle_beta   90.00
_cell.angle_gamma   90.00
#
_symmetry.space_group_name_H-M   'P 1'
#
loop_
_entity.id
_entity.type
_entity.pdbx_description
1 polymer ?
#
loop_
_entity_poly.entity_id
_entity_poly.type
_entity_poly.pdbx_seq_one_letter_code
_entity_poly.pdbx_strand_id
1 'polypeptide(L)'
;MRHAVEEEEKIPLEQVTNFNEVCEEIKKKLTSLKEVPNRIECPLIYHLDVAAMYPNIILTNRLQPSAMVDEATCAACDFNKPGATCQRRMGWQWRGEIMPASRSEFHRIQQQLESEKFPPREERVTTICQRENSFYVDTVRAFRDRRYEFKGLHKVWKKKLSAAQESGDAAEMKRCKNMEILYDSLQLAHKCILNSFYGYVMRKGARWYSMEMAGIVCYTGANIITQARELIEQIGRPLELDTDGIWCVLPNTFPENFVVRTSNEKKPKVTISYPGAMLNILVKEGFTNDQYHELVDPASLHYNIRAENSIFFEVDGPYLAMILPASKEEGKKLKKRYAVFNEDGSLAELKGFEVKRRGELQLIKIFQSSVFEAFLKGTTLEEVYSSVAKAANMPDTELFELISENRSMSRKLEDYGEQKSTSISTAKRLAEFLGDQMVKDAGLSCRYVISRKPEGSPVTERWAAPETPRPRQRPLASRRSAQ
;
A
#
# COMPACT_ATOMS: atom_id res chain seq x y z
N MET A 1 4.30 -23.64 -13.75
CA MET A 1 4.43 -23.38 -15.21
C MET A 1 3.15 -23.63 -16.00
N ARG A 2 2.54 -24.83 -15.98
CA ARG A 2 1.28 -25.07 -16.74
C ARG A 2 0.19 -24.05 -16.41
N HIS A 3 -0.08 -23.81 -15.13
CA HIS A 3 -1.04 -22.81 -14.68
C HIS A 3 -0.75 -21.40 -15.22
N ALA A 4 0.50 -20.96 -15.16
CA ALA A 4 0.88 -19.65 -15.69
C ALA A 4 0.64 -19.52 -17.21
N VAL A 5 0.85 -20.59 -17.97
CA VAL A 5 0.59 -20.60 -19.43
C VAL A 5 -0.91 -20.60 -19.74
N GLU A 6 -1.65 -21.54 -19.15
CA GLU A 6 -3.05 -21.78 -19.51
C GLU A 6 -4.01 -20.80 -18.84
N GLU A 7 -3.78 -20.46 -17.57
CA GLU A 7 -4.71 -19.66 -16.78
C GLU A 7 -4.33 -18.19 -16.67
N GLU A 8 -3.05 -17.88 -16.47
CA GLU A 8 -2.61 -16.48 -16.36
C GLU A 8 -2.49 -15.85 -17.75
N GLU A 9 -1.87 -16.57 -18.69
CA GLU A 9 -1.61 -16.06 -20.04
C GLU A 9 -2.68 -16.41 -21.08
N LYS A 10 -3.62 -17.32 -20.73
CA LYS A 10 -4.72 -17.78 -21.58
C LYS A 10 -4.24 -18.38 -22.91
N ILE A 11 -3.18 -19.18 -22.87
CA ILE A 11 -2.61 -19.87 -24.02
C ILE A 11 -2.73 -21.39 -23.82
N PRO A 12 -3.35 -22.13 -24.75
CA PRO A 12 -3.37 -23.59 -24.69
C PRO A 12 -1.96 -24.16 -24.69
N LEU A 13 -1.68 -25.13 -23.82
CA LEU A 13 -0.34 -25.72 -23.71
C LEU A 13 0.15 -26.35 -25.03
N GLU A 14 -0.76 -26.85 -25.86
CA GLU A 14 -0.49 -27.40 -27.19
C GLU A 14 0.17 -26.40 -28.14
N GLN A 15 -0.05 -25.09 -27.92
CA GLN A 15 0.55 -24.03 -28.72
C GLN A 15 1.97 -23.68 -28.27
N VAL A 16 2.45 -24.22 -27.15
CA VAL A 16 3.77 -23.91 -26.59
C VAL A 16 4.83 -24.86 -27.14
N THR A 17 5.88 -24.30 -27.72
CA THR A 17 6.90 -25.10 -28.42
C THR A 17 8.08 -25.49 -27.53
N ASN A 18 8.39 -24.72 -26.49
CA ASN A 18 9.59 -24.88 -25.65
C ASN A 18 9.27 -25.17 -24.17
N PHE A 19 8.09 -25.72 -23.86
CA PHE A 19 7.64 -25.89 -22.48
C PHE A 19 8.58 -26.77 -21.64
N ASN A 20 9.04 -27.90 -22.20
CA ASN A 20 9.91 -28.84 -21.51
C ASN A 20 11.30 -28.24 -21.25
N GLU A 21 11.85 -27.52 -22.22
CA GLU A 21 13.15 -26.83 -22.08
C GLU A 21 13.13 -25.83 -20.93
N VAL A 22 12.09 -24.99 -20.86
CA VAL A 22 11.91 -24.02 -19.77
C VAL A 22 11.78 -24.73 -18.42
N CYS A 23 11.02 -25.82 -18.35
CA CYS A 23 10.88 -26.58 -17.11
C CYS A 23 12.21 -27.21 -16.64
N GLU A 24 13.00 -27.75 -17.56
CA GLU A 24 14.31 -28.31 -17.22
C GLU A 24 15.32 -27.24 -16.79
N GLU A 25 15.29 -26.04 -17.40
CA GLU A 25 16.12 -24.92 -16.96
C GLU A 25 15.77 -24.48 -15.53
N ILE A 26 14.47 -24.36 -15.23
CA ILE A 26 13.98 -24.03 -13.87
C ILE A 26 14.45 -25.10 -12.88
N LYS A 27 14.23 -26.39 -13.19
CA LYS A 27 14.65 -27.50 -12.33
C LYS A 27 16.15 -27.48 -12.07
N LYS A 28 16.97 -27.20 -13.09
CA LYS A 28 18.43 -27.10 -12.94
C LYS A 28 18.83 -25.99 -11.97
N LYS A 29 18.25 -24.80 -12.09
CA LYS A 29 18.50 -23.68 -11.15
C LYS A 29 18.07 -24.03 -9.72
N LEU A 30 16.88 -24.62 -9.55
CA LEU A 30 16.37 -25.04 -8.24
C LEU A 30 17.20 -26.18 -7.62
N THR A 31 17.68 -27.12 -8.43
CA THR A 31 18.53 -28.23 -7.96
C THR A 31 19.86 -27.70 -7.44
N SER A 32 20.47 -26.75 -8.16
CA SER A 32 21.67 -26.05 -7.69
C SER A 32 21.45 -25.39 -6.32
N LEU A 33 20.34 -24.67 -6.14
CA LEU A 33 19.99 -24.04 -4.86
C LEU A 33 19.77 -25.06 -3.75
N LYS A 34 19.17 -26.21 -4.06
CA LYS A 34 18.94 -27.29 -3.09
C LYS A 34 20.25 -27.96 -2.66
N GLU A 35 21.18 -28.18 -3.58
CA GLU A 35 22.47 -28.82 -3.31
C GLU A 35 23.38 -27.95 -2.45
N VAL A 36 23.34 -26.63 -2.64
CA VAL A 36 24.12 -25.66 -1.86
C VAL A 36 23.17 -24.58 -1.32
N PRO A 37 22.48 -24.82 -0.18
CA PRO A 37 21.49 -23.89 0.35
C PRO A 37 22.12 -22.65 1.01
N ASN A 38 23.31 -22.79 1.60
CA ASN A 38 24.03 -21.68 2.24
C ASN A 38 24.95 -21.01 1.22
N ARG A 39 24.58 -19.80 0.79
CA ARG A 39 25.28 -19.05 -0.26
C ARG A 39 25.50 -17.60 0.13
N ILE A 40 26.55 -17.01 -0.43
CA ILE A 40 26.80 -15.57 -0.41
C ILE A 40 26.90 -15.14 -1.86
N GLU A 41 25.88 -14.45 -2.34
CA GLU A 41 25.79 -13.90 -3.69
C GLU A 41 25.04 -12.57 -3.65
N CYS A 42 25.10 -11.79 -4.74
CA CYS A 42 24.29 -10.59 -4.86
C CYS A 42 22.80 -10.97 -4.81
N PRO A 43 21.95 -10.18 -4.12
CA PRO A 43 20.52 -10.46 -4.07
C PRO A 43 19.77 -9.86 -5.26
N LEU A 44 18.62 -10.43 -5.58
CA LEU A 44 17.59 -9.85 -6.44
C LEU A 44 16.51 -9.24 -5.56
N ILE A 45 16.28 -7.94 -5.69
CA ILE A 45 15.26 -7.22 -4.93
C ILE A 45 13.95 -7.25 -5.72
N TYR A 46 12.91 -7.84 -5.15
CA TYR A 46 11.59 -7.96 -5.76
C TYR A 46 10.49 -7.39 -4.87
N HIS A 47 9.45 -6.89 -5.51
CA HIS A 47 8.17 -6.59 -4.90
C HIS A 47 7.12 -7.55 -5.47
N LEU A 48 6.52 -8.35 -4.57
CA LEU A 48 5.49 -9.33 -4.90
C LEU A 48 4.16 -8.80 -4.37
N ASP A 49 3.31 -8.27 -5.25
CA ASP A 49 2.08 -7.54 -4.89
C ASP A 49 0.84 -8.23 -5.44
N VAL A 50 -0.24 -8.32 -4.67
CA VAL A 50 -1.51 -8.86 -5.16
C VAL A 50 -2.29 -7.79 -5.92
N ALA A 51 -2.44 -7.99 -7.22
CA ALA A 51 -3.14 -7.04 -8.08
C ALA A 51 -4.59 -6.84 -7.63
N ALA A 52 -4.94 -5.62 -7.22
CA ALA A 52 -6.29 -5.28 -6.76
C ALA A 52 -6.83 -6.29 -5.73
N MET A 53 -6.03 -6.56 -4.70
CA MET A 53 -6.27 -7.60 -3.68
C MET A 53 -7.73 -7.67 -3.19
N TYR A 54 -8.22 -6.62 -2.52
CA TYR A 54 -9.56 -6.65 -1.92
C TYR A 54 -10.70 -6.83 -2.94
N PRO A 55 -10.73 -6.10 -4.06
CA PRO A 55 -11.68 -6.37 -5.14
C PRO A 55 -11.64 -7.82 -5.62
N ASN A 56 -10.46 -8.40 -5.84
CA ASN A 56 -10.34 -9.77 -6.32
C ASN A 56 -10.75 -10.81 -5.26
N ILE A 57 -10.52 -10.54 -3.96
CA ILE A 57 -11.06 -11.37 -2.87
C ILE A 57 -12.59 -11.31 -2.84
N ILE A 58 -13.16 -10.10 -2.99
CA ILE A 58 -14.61 -9.87 -3.08
C ILE A 58 -15.20 -10.67 -4.24
N LEU A 59 -14.60 -10.56 -5.42
CA LEU A 59 -15.06 -11.24 -6.63
C LEU A 59 -14.94 -12.75 -6.53
N THR A 60 -13.81 -13.26 -6.05
CA THR A 60 -13.53 -14.70 -5.88
C THR A 60 -14.53 -15.36 -4.92
N ASN A 61 -14.79 -14.73 -3.78
CA ASN A 61 -15.65 -15.30 -2.75
C ASN A 61 -17.12 -14.86 -2.85
N ARG A 62 -17.46 -14.09 -3.91
CA ARG A 62 -18.79 -13.54 -4.17
C ARG A 62 -19.34 -12.73 -2.98
N LEU A 63 -18.47 -11.92 -2.37
CA LEU A 63 -18.78 -11.20 -1.14
C LEU A 63 -19.61 -9.96 -1.44
N GLN A 64 -20.76 -9.84 -0.79
CA GLN A 64 -21.59 -8.65 -0.83
C GLN A 64 -22.46 -8.59 0.42
N PRO A 65 -22.88 -7.40 0.87
CA PRO A 65 -23.59 -7.26 2.14
C PRO A 65 -24.89 -8.08 2.21
N SER A 66 -25.65 -8.14 1.12
CA SER A 66 -26.90 -8.92 1.05
C SER A 66 -26.69 -10.44 1.06
N ALA A 67 -25.48 -10.92 0.75
CA ALA A 67 -25.18 -12.36 0.75
C ALA A 67 -24.76 -12.87 2.14
N MET A 68 -24.50 -11.98 3.09
CA MET A 68 -24.20 -12.36 4.48
C MET A 68 -25.50 -12.76 5.17
N VAL A 69 -25.75 -14.07 5.26
CA VAL A 69 -27.01 -14.61 5.77
C VAL A 69 -26.79 -15.30 7.12
N ASP A 70 -27.76 -15.13 8.01
CA ASP A 70 -27.84 -15.91 9.25
C ASP A 70 -28.58 -17.23 9.02
N GLU A 71 -28.57 -18.09 10.04
CA GLU A 71 -29.22 -19.40 9.96
C GLU A 71 -30.74 -19.29 9.78
N ALA A 72 -31.38 -18.28 10.37
CA ALA A 72 -32.81 -18.05 10.24
C ALA A 72 -33.22 -17.70 8.79
N THR A 73 -32.50 -16.77 8.16
CA THR A 73 -32.71 -16.37 6.76
C THR A 73 -32.45 -17.55 5.82
N CYS A 74 -31.39 -18.32 6.08
CA CYS A 74 -31.08 -19.48 5.27
C CYS A 74 -32.13 -20.59 5.43
N ALA A 75 -32.65 -20.80 6.64
CA ALA A 75 -33.68 -21.78 6.93
C ALA A 75 -35.00 -21.51 6.19
N ALA A 76 -35.35 -20.23 6.02
CA ALA A 76 -36.54 -19.80 5.29
C ALA A 76 -36.40 -19.84 3.76
N CYS A 77 -35.22 -20.15 3.23
CA CYS A 77 -34.96 -20.15 1.79
C CYS A 77 -35.50 -21.42 1.11
N ASP A 78 -36.20 -21.26 -0.02
CA ASP A 78 -36.72 -22.38 -0.84
C ASP A 78 -35.64 -23.35 -1.34
N PHE A 79 -34.39 -22.88 -1.36
CA PHE A 79 -33.23 -23.63 -1.79
C PHE A 79 -32.52 -24.37 -0.66
N ASN A 80 -32.96 -24.22 0.58
CA ASN A 80 -32.44 -24.96 1.72
C ASN A 80 -32.95 -26.41 1.70
N LYS A 81 -32.35 -27.22 0.82
CA LYS A 81 -32.66 -28.64 0.63
C LYS A 81 -31.46 -29.50 1.05
N PRO A 82 -31.67 -30.77 1.43
CA PRO A 82 -30.58 -31.70 1.68
C PRO A 82 -29.63 -31.74 0.46
N GLY A 83 -28.34 -31.49 0.68
CA GLY A 83 -27.33 -31.40 -0.39
C GLY A 83 -27.10 -30.01 -0.98
N ALA A 84 -27.67 -28.94 -0.41
CA ALA A 84 -27.37 -27.57 -0.84
C ALA A 84 -25.89 -27.22 -0.63
N THR A 85 -25.22 -26.79 -1.70
CA THR A 85 -23.78 -26.43 -1.71
C THR A 85 -23.54 -24.92 -1.80
N CYS A 86 -24.60 -24.10 -1.67
CA CYS A 86 -24.52 -22.65 -1.84
C CYS A 86 -24.13 -21.87 -0.58
N GLN A 87 -23.94 -22.55 0.56
CA GLN A 87 -23.58 -21.94 1.84
C GLN A 87 -22.06 -21.95 2.02
N ARG A 88 -21.38 -20.87 1.62
CA ARG A 88 -19.94 -20.74 1.83
C ARG A 88 -19.67 -20.15 3.21
N ARG A 89 -19.01 -20.89 4.10
CA ARG A 89 -18.67 -20.39 5.45
C ARG A 89 -17.25 -19.85 5.47
N MET A 90 -17.05 -18.62 5.93
CA MET A 90 -15.74 -17.99 6.02
C MET A 90 -15.50 -17.38 7.39
N GLY A 91 -14.28 -17.59 7.91
CA GLY A 91 -13.81 -17.01 9.16
C GLY A 91 -13.40 -15.54 9.01
N TRP A 92 -13.55 -14.77 10.08
CA TRP A 92 -13.03 -13.41 10.21
C TRP A 92 -12.78 -13.04 11.67
N GLN A 93 -11.93 -12.04 11.90
CA GLN A 93 -11.59 -11.60 13.25
C GLN A 93 -12.32 -10.32 13.62
N TRP A 94 -13.08 -10.36 14.72
CA TRP A 94 -13.68 -9.17 15.30
C TRP A 94 -12.76 -8.54 16.35
N ARG A 95 -12.68 -7.20 16.37
CA ARG A 95 -11.94 -6.43 17.37
C ARG A 95 -12.78 -5.26 17.86
N GLY A 96 -13.16 -5.30 19.13
CA GLY A 96 -13.72 -4.16 19.86
C GLY A 96 -12.68 -3.53 20.78
N GLU A 97 -12.63 -2.20 20.80
CA GLU A 97 -11.94 -1.44 21.85
C GLU A 97 -13.00 -0.74 22.68
N ILE A 98 -13.10 -1.12 23.95
CA ILE A 98 -14.04 -0.52 24.89
C ILE A 98 -13.23 0.44 25.76
N MET A 99 -13.59 1.72 25.76
CA MET A 99 -13.00 2.70 26.66
C MET A 99 -13.71 2.60 28.01
N PRO A 100 -13.02 2.25 29.11
CA PRO A 100 -13.64 2.21 30.42
C PRO A 100 -14.03 3.63 30.85
N ALA A 101 -15.18 3.70 31.51
CA ALA A 101 -15.85 4.92 31.95
C ALA A 101 -15.11 5.62 33.12
N SER A 102 -15.59 6.78 33.56
CA SER A 102 -14.94 7.64 34.56
C SER A 102 -14.74 6.94 35.93
N ARG A 103 -13.92 7.52 36.82
CA ARG A 103 -13.52 6.89 38.12
C ARG A 103 -14.71 6.45 39.01
N SER A 104 -15.84 7.15 38.93
CA SER A 104 -17.09 6.79 39.62
C SER A 104 -17.84 5.61 38.97
N GLU A 105 -17.75 5.47 37.65
CA GLU A 105 -18.33 4.36 36.90
C GLU A 105 -17.43 3.12 36.99
N PHE A 106 -16.10 3.31 37.05
CA PHE A 106 -15.09 2.26 37.24
C PHE A 106 -15.32 1.44 38.53
N HIS A 107 -15.57 2.06 39.69
CA HIS A 107 -15.81 1.31 40.95
C HIS A 107 -17.09 0.47 40.90
N ARG A 108 -18.14 0.95 40.22
CA ARG A 108 -19.42 0.23 40.10
C ARG A 108 -19.31 -0.93 39.11
N ILE A 109 -18.55 -0.73 38.03
CA ILE A 109 -18.25 -1.75 37.03
C ILE A 109 -17.22 -2.77 37.55
N GLN A 110 -16.29 -2.40 38.43
CA GLN A 110 -15.29 -3.30 39.01
C GLN A 110 -15.94 -4.45 39.81
N GLN A 111 -16.97 -4.16 40.61
CA GLN A 111 -17.76 -5.20 41.31
C GLN A 111 -18.53 -6.11 40.34
N GLN A 112 -18.92 -5.61 39.16
CA GLN A 112 -19.57 -6.40 38.12
C GLN A 112 -18.56 -7.24 37.32
N LEU A 113 -17.35 -6.70 37.08
CA LEU A 113 -16.25 -7.35 36.34
C LEU A 113 -15.49 -8.40 37.16
N GLU A 114 -15.52 -8.33 38.49
CA GLU A 114 -15.05 -9.45 39.33
C GLU A 114 -15.87 -10.73 39.10
N SER A 115 -17.06 -10.61 38.50
CA SER A 115 -17.92 -11.74 38.10
C SER A 115 -17.89 -12.08 36.59
N GLU A 116 -17.35 -11.23 35.73
CA GLU A 116 -17.41 -11.39 34.26
C GLU A 116 -16.02 -11.53 33.60
N LYS A 117 -15.88 -12.51 32.68
CA LYS A 117 -14.67 -12.70 31.86
C LYS A 117 -14.84 -12.05 30.48
N PHE A 118 -13.80 -11.37 30.01
CA PHE A 118 -13.78 -10.76 28.68
C PHE A 118 -13.31 -11.74 27.59
N PRO A 119 -13.91 -11.73 26.40
CA PRO A 119 -13.45 -12.56 25.30
C PRO A 119 -12.15 -12.01 24.68
N PRO A 120 -11.17 -12.87 24.34
CA PRO A 120 -10.04 -12.52 23.47
C PRO A 120 -10.53 -12.20 22.04
N ARG A 121 -9.61 -11.92 21.09
CA ARG A 121 -9.96 -11.82 19.66
C ARG A 121 -10.87 -13.00 19.29
N GLU A 122 -12.11 -12.68 18.95
CA GLU A 122 -13.10 -13.69 18.63
C GLU A 122 -13.01 -13.98 17.14
N GLU A 123 -12.68 -15.21 16.80
CA GLU A 123 -12.83 -15.72 15.45
C GLU A 123 -14.31 -16.02 15.22
N ARG A 124 -14.90 -15.26 14.30
CA ARG A 124 -16.30 -15.40 13.90
C ARG A 124 -16.38 -16.07 12.56
N VAL A 125 -17.46 -16.79 12.32
CA VAL A 125 -17.73 -17.41 11.02
C VAL A 125 -19.04 -16.86 10.49
N THR A 126 -19.04 -16.41 9.24
CA THR A 126 -20.24 -15.93 8.56
C THR A 126 -20.54 -16.80 7.34
N THR A 127 -21.82 -17.07 7.12
CA THR A 127 -22.30 -17.81 5.96
C THR A 127 -22.61 -16.85 4.81
N ILE A 128 -22.04 -17.13 3.65
CA ILE A 128 -22.18 -16.35 2.43
C ILE A 128 -23.02 -17.15 1.43
N CYS A 129 -24.19 -16.63 1.10
CA CYS A 129 -25.06 -17.23 0.09
C CYS A 129 -24.48 -17.03 -1.31
N GLN A 130 -24.07 -18.12 -1.97
CA GLN A 130 -23.53 -18.08 -3.33
C GLN A 130 -24.61 -17.86 -4.41
N ARG A 131 -25.90 -17.93 -4.06
CA ARG A 131 -27.03 -17.81 -5.00
C ARG A 131 -27.74 -16.45 -4.97
N GLU A 132 -27.40 -15.59 -4.01
CA GLU A 132 -27.97 -14.25 -3.87
C GLU A 132 -27.80 -13.42 -5.16
N ASN A 133 -28.65 -12.43 -5.45
CA ASN A 133 -28.49 -11.57 -6.61
C ASN A 133 -27.12 -10.86 -6.61
N SER A 134 -26.30 -11.05 -7.66
CA SER A 134 -24.91 -10.59 -7.73
C SER A 134 -24.68 -9.12 -8.04
N PHE A 135 -25.71 -8.25 -8.02
CA PHE A 135 -25.59 -6.85 -8.47
C PHE A 135 -24.38 -6.09 -7.91
N TYR A 136 -24.02 -6.31 -6.63
CA TYR A 136 -22.88 -5.65 -5.99
C TYR A 136 -21.56 -6.19 -6.54
N VAL A 137 -21.40 -7.51 -6.56
CA VAL A 137 -20.22 -8.21 -7.11
C VAL A 137 -20.02 -7.88 -8.59
N ASP A 138 -21.11 -7.85 -9.37
CA ASP A 138 -21.09 -7.51 -10.80
C ASP A 138 -20.66 -6.06 -11.02
N THR A 139 -21.07 -5.14 -10.15
CA THR A 139 -20.63 -3.74 -10.18
C THR A 139 -19.13 -3.64 -9.90
N VAL A 140 -18.62 -4.36 -8.89
CA VAL A 140 -17.17 -4.41 -8.60
C VAL A 140 -16.40 -4.98 -9.80
N ARG A 141 -16.93 -6.04 -10.44
CA ARG A 141 -16.33 -6.67 -11.62
C ARG A 141 -16.23 -5.68 -12.77
N ALA A 142 -17.32 -4.99 -13.09
CA ALA A 142 -17.36 -3.99 -14.16
C ALA A 142 -16.33 -2.85 -13.94
N PHE A 143 -16.17 -2.36 -12.71
CA PHE A 143 -15.16 -1.34 -12.39
C PHE A 143 -13.72 -1.87 -12.48
N ARG A 144 -13.48 -3.11 -12.04
CA ARG A 144 -12.18 -3.77 -12.17
C ARG A 144 -11.80 -3.93 -13.64
N ASP A 145 -12.70 -4.47 -14.45
CA ASP A 145 -12.43 -4.81 -15.85
C ASP A 145 -12.19 -3.52 -16.66
N ARG A 146 -12.98 -2.46 -16.41
CA ARG A 146 -12.75 -1.13 -16.98
C ARG A 146 -11.39 -0.53 -16.58
N ARG A 147 -10.96 -0.73 -15.33
CA ARG A 147 -9.62 -0.31 -14.90
C ARG A 147 -8.53 -1.08 -15.67
N TYR A 148 -8.70 -2.38 -15.87
CA TYR A 148 -7.74 -3.20 -16.61
C TYR A 148 -7.63 -2.79 -18.07
N GLU A 149 -8.73 -2.40 -18.70
CA GLU A 149 -8.72 -1.80 -20.04
C GLU A 149 -7.81 -0.55 -20.09
N PHE A 150 -7.99 0.39 -19.16
CA PHE A 150 -7.15 1.59 -19.08
C PHE A 150 -5.69 1.27 -18.72
N LYS A 151 -5.44 0.31 -17.82
CA LYS A 151 -4.08 -0.16 -17.49
C LYS A 151 -3.39 -0.75 -18.73
N GLY A 152 -4.13 -1.52 -19.54
CA GLY A 152 -3.66 -2.07 -20.81
C GLY A 152 -3.32 -0.99 -21.82
N LEU A 153 -4.21 -0.01 -22.01
CA LEU A 153 -3.99 1.14 -22.90
C LEU A 153 -2.78 1.96 -22.45
N HIS A 154 -2.63 2.24 -21.16
CA HIS A 154 -1.44 2.91 -20.61
C HIS A 154 -0.15 2.18 -20.99
N LYS A 155 -0.10 0.84 -20.83
CA LYS A 155 1.06 0.03 -21.23
C LYS A 155 1.35 0.11 -22.73
N VAL A 156 0.32 0.12 -23.57
CA VAL A 156 0.47 0.28 -25.03
C VAL A 156 1.04 1.65 -25.38
N TRP A 157 0.50 2.72 -24.79
CA TRP A 157 0.96 4.08 -25.07
C TRP A 157 2.35 4.37 -24.52
N LYS A 158 2.72 3.77 -23.38
CA LYS A 158 4.09 3.81 -22.86
C LYS A 158 5.10 3.19 -23.83
N LYS A 159 4.77 2.03 -24.43
CA LYS A 159 5.61 1.41 -25.48
C LYS A 159 5.72 2.29 -26.73
N LYS A 160 4.61 2.90 -27.17
CA LYS A 160 4.61 3.82 -28.31
C LYS A 160 5.46 5.06 -28.05
N LEU A 161 5.44 5.58 -26.82
CA LEU A 161 6.29 6.71 -26.43
C LEU A 161 7.78 6.36 -26.54
N SER A 162 8.19 5.19 -26.04
CA SER A 162 9.58 4.72 -26.17
C SER A 162 10.00 4.60 -27.64
N ALA A 163 9.14 4.02 -28.49
CA ALA A 163 9.41 3.92 -29.93
C ALA A 163 9.49 5.31 -30.62
N ALA A 164 8.63 6.25 -30.23
CA ALA A 164 8.65 7.62 -30.76
C ALA A 164 9.87 8.42 -30.30
N GLN A 165 10.40 8.14 -29.10
CA GLN A 165 11.65 8.71 -28.60
C GLN A 165 12.85 8.23 -29.42
N GLU A 166 12.86 6.95 -29.81
CA GLU A 166 13.89 6.39 -30.70
C GLU A 166 13.81 6.97 -32.12
N SER A 167 12.61 7.24 -32.64
CA SER A 167 12.41 7.78 -33.99
C SER A 167 12.60 9.30 -34.09
N GLY A 168 12.66 10.04 -32.97
CA GLY A 168 12.93 11.48 -32.93
C GLY A 168 11.79 12.39 -33.40
N ASP A 169 10.55 11.90 -33.54
CA ASP A 169 9.41 12.71 -33.98
C ASP A 169 8.81 13.50 -32.80
N ALA A 170 9.08 14.81 -32.76
CA ALA A 170 8.61 15.69 -31.69
C ALA A 170 7.07 15.79 -31.58
N ALA A 171 6.34 15.70 -32.70
CA ALA A 171 4.88 15.81 -32.69
C ALA A 171 4.25 14.53 -32.13
N GLU A 172 4.74 13.37 -32.57
CA GLU A 172 4.24 12.07 -32.10
C GLU A 172 4.69 11.77 -30.66
N MET A 173 5.89 12.21 -30.24
CA MET A 173 6.32 12.15 -28.83
C MET A 173 5.36 12.91 -27.91
N LYS A 174 5.00 14.15 -28.29
CA LYS A 174 4.06 14.96 -27.50
C LYS A 174 2.68 14.30 -27.42
N ARG A 175 2.20 13.73 -28.52
CA ARG A 175 0.93 12.99 -28.56
C ARG A 175 0.97 11.75 -27.67
N CYS A 176 1.99 10.91 -27.80
CA CYS A 176 2.15 9.69 -27.02
C CYS A 176 2.24 10.00 -25.52
N LYS A 177 2.98 11.05 -25.14
CA LYS A 177 3.08 11.50 -23.74
C LYS A 177 1.74 11.96 -23.18
N ASN A 178 0.95 12.71 -23.95
CA ASN A 178 -0.39 13.13 -23.51
C ASN A 178 -1.32 11.92 -23.30
N MET A 179 -1.26 10.91 -24.19
CA MET A 179 -2.07 9.70 -24.07
C MET A 179 -1.63 8.82 -22.90
N GLU A 180 -0.32 8.68 -22.65
CA GLU A 180 0.22 8.00 -21.48
C GLU A 180 -0.34 8.64 -20.20
N ILE A 181 -0.22 9.97 -20.04
CA ILE A 181 -0.73 10.71 -18.88
C ILE A 181 -2.24 10.53 -18.72
N LEU A 182 -3.00 10.58 -19.81
CA LEU A 182 -4.45 10.41 -19.79
C LEU A 182 -4.84 9.03 -19.24
N TYR A 183 -4.27 7.95 -19.79
CA TYR A 183 -4.64 6.60 -19.37
C TYR A 183 -4.08 6.24 -17.99
N ASP A 184 -2.93 6.78 -17.60
CA ASP A 184 -2.46 6.66 -16.23
C ASP A 184 -3.42 7.33 -15.24
N SER A 185 -3.87 8.56 -15.57
CA SER A 185 -4.86 9.27 -14.74
C SER A 185 -6.18 8.50 -14.63
N LEU A 186 -6.68 7.95 -15.75
CA LEU A 186 -7.92 7.17 -15.78
C LEU A 186 -7.83 5.87 -14.97
N GLN A 187 -6.73 5.11 -15.09
CA GLN A 187 -6.57 3.88 -14.33
C GLN A 187 -6.39 4.16 -12.83
N LEU A 188 -5.70 5.25 -12.46
CA LEU A 188 -5.55 5.67 -11.05
C LEU A 188 -6.88 6.13 -10.45
N ALA A 189 -7.69 6.89 -11.20
CA ALA A 189 -9.03 7.28 -10.76
C ALA A 189 -9.91 6.05 -10.49
N HIS A 190 -9.89 5.07 -11.39
CA HIS A 190 -10.62 3.81 -11.19
C HIS A 190 -10.03 2.98 -10.05
N LYS A 191 -8.71 2.99 -9.81
CA LYS A 191 -8.08 2.35 -8.65
C LYS A 191 -8.66 2.89 -7.34
N CYS A 192 -8.80 4.21 -7.21
CA CYS A 192 -9.37 4.85 -6.01
C CYS A 192 -10.83 4.42 -5.77
N ILE A 193 -11.66 4.43 -6.81
CA ILE A 193 -13.06 4.01 -6.70
C ILE A 193 -13.15 2.51 -6.38
N LEU A 194 -12.34 1.69 -7.07
CA LEU A 194 -12.33 0.25 -6.90
C LEU A 194 -11.98 -0.15 -5.45
N ASN A 195 -10.95 0.48 -4.87
CA ASN A 195 -10.58 0.29 -3.47
C ASN A 195 -11.64 0.82 -2.49
N SER A 196 -12.46 1.78 -2.93
CA SER A 196 -13.54 2.35 -2.12
C SER A 196 -14.74 1.41 -1.98
N PHE A 197 -14.96 0.42 -2.84
CA PHE A 197 -16.04 -0.57 -2.65
C PHE A 197 -15.88 -1.34 -1.33
N TYR A 198 -14.67 -1.83 -1.05
CA TYR A 198 -14.35 -2.44 0.24
C TYR A 198 -14.53 -1.45 1.41
N GLY A 199 -14.06 -0.20 1.27
CA GLY A 199 -14.23 0.82 2.32
C GLY A 199 -15.69 1.23 2.54
N TYR A 200 -16.52 1.17 1.48
CA TYR A 200 -17.91 1.60 1.49
C TYR A 200 -18.77 0.75 2.43
N VAL A 201 -18.54 -0.57 2.49
CA VAL A 201 -19.34 -1.46 3.34
C VAL A 201 -19.15 -1.21 4.84
N MET A 202 -18.12 -0.43 5.21
CA MET A 202 -17.87 0.04 6.58
C MET A 202 -18.17 1.52 6.78
N ARG A 203 -18.63 2.24 5.74
CA ARG A 203 -18.94 3.66 5.84
C ARG A 203 -20.21 3.88 6.65
N LYS A 204 -20.16 4.79 7.63
CA LYS A 204 -21.34 5.21 8.40
C LYS A 204 -22.43 5.75 7.45
N GLY A 205 -23.65 5.25 7.58
CA GLY A 205 -24.78 5.61 6.71
C GLY A 205 -24.72 5.00 5.30
N ALA A 206 -23.89 3.99 5.06
CA ALA A 206 -23.95 3.21 3.82
C ALA A 206 -25.27 2.44 3.73
N ARG A 207 -25.84 2.34 2.52
CA ARG A 207 -27.06 1.55 2.26
C ARG A 207 -26.78 0.06 2.36
N TRP A 208 -25.59 -0.36 1.94
CA TRP A 208 -25.12 -1.73 2.02
C TRP A 208 -23.93 -1.80 2.98
N TYR A 209 -24.24 -1.68 4.28
CA TYR A 209 -23.26 -1.83 5.35
C TYR A 209 -23.12 -3.30 5.75
N SER A 210 -21.88 -3.79 5.90
CA SER A 210 -21.61 -5.10 6.50
C SER A 210 -20.18 -5.14 7.07
N MET A 211 -20.10 -5.37 8.38
CA MET A 211 -18.82 -5.53 9.08
C MET A 211 -18.20 -6.89 8.80
N GLU A 212 -19.05 -7.91 8.69
CA GLU A 212 -18.70 -9.29 8.39
C GLU A 212 -17.97 -9.37 7.04
N MET A 213 -18.54 -8.74 6.00
CA MET A 213 -17.92 -8.69 4.68
C MET A 213 -16.53 -8.05 4.74
N ALA A 214 -16.40 -6.90 5.39
CA ALA A 214 -15.11 -6.21 5.50
C ALA A 214 -14.09 -7.04 6.31
N GLY A 215 -14.54 -7.67 7.39
CA GLY A 215 -13.75 -8.57 8.21
C GLY A 215 -13.22 -9.77 7.43
N ILE A 216 -14.09 -10.44 6.65
CA ILE A 216 -13.72 -11.59 5.81
C ILE A 216 -12.69 -11.17 4.76
N VAL A 217 -12.88 -10.03 4.08
CA VAL A 217 -11.94 -9.53 3.07
C VAL A 217 -10.55 -9.30 3.68
N CYS A 218 -10.47 -8.60 4.82
CA CYS A 218 -9.19 -8.34 5.49
C CYS A 218 -8.53 -9.62 6.01
N TYR A 219 -9.31 -10.51 6.62
CA TYR A 219 -8.79 -11.74 7.19
C TYR A 219 -8.26 -12.68 6.11
N THR A 220 -9.00 -12.84 5.02
CA THR A 220 -8.57 -13.62 3.84
C THR A 220 -7.30 -13.02 3.24
N GLY A 221 -7.25 -11.69 3.10
CA GLY A 221 -6.06 -11.01 2.59
C GLY A 221 -4.83 -11.21 3.47
N ALA A 222 -4.98 -11.05 4.78
CA ALA A 222 -3.91 -11.30 5.74
C ALA A 222 -3.39 -12.74 5.66
N ASN A 223 -4.28 -13.73 5.49
CA ASN A 223 -3.90 -15.13 5.35
C ASN A 223 -3.12 -15.39 4.05
N ILE A 224 -3.54 -14.82 2.93
CA ILE A 224 -2.83 -14.92 1.64
C ILE A 224 -1.39 -14.40 1.78
N ILE A 225 -1.22 -13.21 2.34
CA ILE A 225 0.09 -12.58 2.49
C ILE A 225 0.95 -13.31 3.54
N THR A 226 0.34 -13.85 4.59
CA THR A 226 1.05 -14.64 5.59
C THR A 226 1.62 -15.93 4.99
N GLN A 227 0.82 -16.68 4.22
CA GLN A 227 1.29 -17.89 3.54
C GLN A 227 2.37 -17.58 2.48
N ALA A 228 2.18 -16.50 1.71
CA ALA A 228 3.19 -16.06 0.75
C ALA A 228 4.50 -15.69 1.45
N ARG A 229 4.46 -14.95 2.57
CA ARG A 229 5.63 -14.62 3.38
C ARG A 229 6.33 -15.87 3.90
N GLU A 230 5.59 -16.84 4.43
CA GLU A 230 6.16 -18.09 4.95
C GLU A 230 6.88 -18.90 3.86
N LEU A 231 6.39 -18.86 2.62
CA LEU A 231 7.10 -19.47 1.49
C LEU A 231 8.36 -18.68 1.14
N ILE A 232 8.28 -17.35 1.07
CA ILE A 232 9.42 -16.48 0.77
C ILE A 232 10.53 -16.60 1.84
N GLU A 233 10.18 -16.77 3.12
CA GLU A 233 11.14 -16.97 4.21
C GLU A 233 11.94 -18.27 4.09
N GLN A 234 11.41 -19.28 3.39
CA GLN A 234 12.11 -20.54 3.18
C GLN A 234 13.14 -20.47 2.03
N ILE A 235 12.94 -19.55 1.08
CA ILE A 235 13.76 -19.46 -0.15
C ILE A 235 14.61 -18.18 -0.24
N GLY A 236 14.30 -17.18 0.58
CA GLY A 236 14.91 -15.86 0.56
C GLY A 236 14.65 -15.11 1.85
N ARG A 237 14.70 -13.77 1.79
CA ARG A 237 14.50 -12.93 2.98
C ARG A 237 13.47 -11.84 2.70
N PRO A 238 12.31 -11.84 3.39
CA PRO A 238 11.41 -10.70 3.34
C PRO A 238 12.03 -9.51 4.09
N LEU A 239 11.94 -8.33 3.49
CA LEU A 239 12.46 -7.08 4.02
C LEU A 239 11.37 -6.26 4.70
N GLU A 240 10.24 -6.07 4.00
CA GLU A 240 9.08 -5.31 4.46
C GLU A 240 7.81 -5.96 3.92
N LEU A 241 6.74 -5.90 4.70
CA LEU A 241 5.43 -6.44 4.35
C LEU A 241 4.39 -5.35 4.54
N ASP A 242 3.71 -4.99 3.47
CA ASP A 242 2.53 -4.12 3.50
C ASP A 242 1.26 -4.96 3.30
N THR A 243 0.12 -4.27 3.17
CA THR A 243 -1.23 -4.83 3.19
C THR A 243 -1.45 -5.92 2.15
N ASP A 244 -0.87 -5.75 0.97
CA ASP A 244 -1.07 -6.55 -0.23
C ASP A 244 0.25 -7.00 -0.91
N GLY A 245 1.40 -6.55 -0.39
CA GLY A 245 2.70 -6.75 -1.04
C GLY A 245 3.84 -7.11 -0.09
N ILE A 246 4.79 -7.88 -0.61
CA ILE A 246 6.00 -8.32 0.10
C ILE A 246 7.21 -7.80 -0.67
N TRP A 247 8.02 -6.98 -0.01
CA TRP A 247 9.37 -6.67 -0.46
C TRP A 247 10.31 -7.76 0.03
N CYS A 248 11.04 -8.39 -0.87
CA CYS A 248 11.95 -9.48 -0.54
C CYS A 248 13.24 -9.44 -1.36
N VAL A 249 14.26 -10.10 -0.82
CA VAL A 249 15.46 -10.46 -1.56
C VAL A 249 15.50 -11.96 -1.80
N LEU A 250 15.74 -12.32 -3.06
CA LEU A 250 15.97 -13.69 -3.50
C LEU A 250 17.43 -13.85 -3.93
N PRO A 251 17.99 -15.08 -3.89
CA PRO A 251 19.34 -15.33 -4.44
C PRO A 251 19.41 -14.98 -5.93
N ASN A 252 20.50 -14.37 -6.42
CA ASN A 252 20.67 -14.06 -7.86
C ASN A 252 20.65 -15.29 -8.78
N THR A 253 20.89 -16.48 -8.25
CA THR A 253 20.77 -17.73 -9.00
C THR A 253 19.33 -18.29 -9.03
N PHE A 254 18.38 -17.64 -8.35
CA PHE A 254 16.98 -18.06 -8.31
C PHE A 254 16.33 -17.97 -9.70
N PRO A 255 15.43 -18.89 -10.07
CA PRO A 255 14.70 -18.80 -11.33
C PRO A 255 13.86 -17.51 -11.38
N GLU A 256 14.16 -16.62 -12.33
CA GLU A 256 13.46 -15.35 -12.51
C GLU A 256 12.44 -15.44 -13.67
N ASN A 257 12.78 -14.86 -14.81
CA ASN A 257 11.90 -14.71 -15.97
C ASN A 257 12.28 -15.69 -17.07
N PHE A 258 11.29 -16.39 -17.61
CA PHE A 258 11.47 -17.36 -18.70
C PHE A 258 10.61 -16.99 -19.89
N VAL A 259 11.19 -17.07 -21.10
CA VAL A 259 10.47 -16.78 -22.34
C VAL A 259 9.86 -18.07 -22.90
N VAL A 260 8.54 -18.14 -22.84
CA VAL A 260 7.75 -19.19 -23.47
C VAL A 260 7.42 -18.77 -24.90
N ARG A 261 7.78 -19.62 -25.87
CA ARG A 261 7.51 -19.43 -27.29
C ARG A 261 6.23 -20.16 -27.67
N THR A 262 5.38 -19.50 -28.44
CA THR A 262 4.09 -20.05 -28.82
C THR A 262 3.86 -19.92 -30.32
N SER A 263 3.03 -20.82 -30.86
CA SER A 263 2.51 -20.75 -32.23
C SER A 263 1.38 -19.74 -32.39
N ASN A 264 0.99 -19.02 -31.33
CA ASN A 264 -0.09 -18.03 -31.38
C ASN A 264 0.39 -16.72 -32.00
N GLU A 265 -0.24 -16.30 -33.11
CA GLU A 265 0.11 -15.07 -33.83
C GLU A 265 0.04 -13.80 -32.97
N LYS A 266 -0.88 -13.74 -32.00
CA LYS A 266 -1.04 -12.56 -31.13
C LYS A 266 -0.02 -12.51 -29.99
N LYS A 267 0.47 -13.67 -29.55
CA LYS A 267 1.41 -13.81 -28.41
C LYS A 267 2.55 -14.78 -28.75
N PRO A 268 3.37 -14.50 -29.77
CA PRO A 268 4.42 -15.43 -30.22
C PRO A 268 5.50 -15.68 -29.15
N LYS A 269 5.68 -14.73 -28.22
CA LYS A 269 6.59 -14.81 -27.08
C LYS A 269 5.91 -14.25 -25.84
N VAL A 270 6.00 -14.97 -24.74
CA VAL A 270 5.45 -14.59 -23.45
C VAL A 270 6.50 -14.77 -22.37
N THR A 271 6.68 -13.74 -21.55
CA THR A 271 7.63 -13.78 -20.43
C THR A 271 6.87 -14.15 -19.17
N ILE A 272 7.21 -15.27 -18.55
CA ILE A 272 6.61 -15.73 -17.30
C ILE A 272 7.62 -15.53 -16.18
N SER A 273 7.21 -14.83 -15.14
CA SER A 273 7.97 -14.69 -13.89
C SER A 273 7.72 -15.92 -13.01
N TYR A 274 8.77 -16.70 -12.73
CA TYR A 274 8.67 -17.90 -11.90
C TYR A 274 8.28 -17.60 -10.44
N PRO A 275 8.82 -16.57 -9.76
CA PRO A 275 8.34 -16.18 -8.42
C PRO A 275 6.84 -15.89 -8.39
N GLY A 276 6.32 -15.18 -9.39
CA GLY A 276 4.89 -14.88 -9.53
C GLY A 276 4.07 -16.14 -9.77
N ALA A 277 4.46 -16.96 -10.75
CA ALA A 277 3.79 -18.22 -11.08
C ALA A 277 3.76 -19.20 -9.89
N MET A 278 4.81 -19.23 -9.06
CA MET A 278 4.89 -20.03 -7.85
C MET A 278 3.87 -19.57 -6.81
N LEU A 279 3.80 -18.27 -6.53
CA LEU A 279 2.81 -17.72 -5.60
C LEU A 279 1.37 -17.84 -6.10
N ASN A 280 1.15 -17.71 -7.41
CA ASN A 280 -0.18 -17.85 -8.01
C ASN A 280 -0.72 -19.27 -7.86
N ILE A 281 0.13 -20.30 -7.93
CA ILE A 281 -0.27 -21.69 -7.61
C ILE A 281 -0.68 -21.81 -6.14
N LEU A 282 0.11 -21.27 -5.20
CA LEU A 282 -0.21 -21.28 -3.77
C LEU A 282 -1.58 -20.63 -3.51
N VAL A 283 -1.85 -19.48 -4.15
CA VAL A 283 -3.13 -18.79 -4.05
C VAL A 283 -4.26 -19.61 -4.66
N LYS A 284 -4.03 -20.23 -5.82
CA LYS A 284 -5.02 -21.10 -6.46
C LYS A 284 -5.41 -22.27 -5.57
N GLU A 285 -4.43 -22.99 -5.02
CA GLU A 285 -4.68 -24.18 -4.21
C GLU A 285 -5.32 -23.84 -2.85
N GLY A 286 -4.93 -22.71 -2.24
CA GLY A 286 -5.42 -22.32 -0.93
C GLY A 286 -6.74 -21.53 -0.91
N PHE A 287 -7.06 -20.79 -1.99
CA PHE A 287 -8.08 -19.72 -1.94
C PHE A 287 -9.10 -19.74 -3.09
N THR A 288 -9.12 -20.79 -3.91
CA THR A 288 -10.17 -20.93 -4.94
C THR A 288 -11.54 -21.18 -4.33
N ASN A 289 -12.58 -20.59 -4.93
CA ASN A 289 -13.96 -20.83 -4.57
C ASN A 289 -14.60 -21.83 -5.55
N ASP A 290 -14.67 -23.10 -5.14
CA ASP A 290 -15.33 -24.16 -5.92
C ASP A 290 -16.86 -24.19 -5.79
N GLN A 291 -17.43 -23.25 -5.01
CA GLN A 291 -18.88 -23.15 -4.75
C GLN A 291 -19.52 -21.96 -5.49
N TYR A 292 -18.85 -21.41 -6.51
CA TYR A 292 -19.34 -20.21 -7.17
C TYR A 292 -20.58 -20.51 -8.02
N HIS A 293 -21.76 -20.12 -7.53
CA HIS A 293 -23.02 -20.31 -8.25
C HIS A 293 -23.28 -19.10 -9.17
N GLU A 294 -23.46 -19.38 -10.46
CA GLU A 294 -23.79 -18.42 -11.50
C GLU A 294 -25.17 -18.76 -12.08
N LEU A 295 -26.07 -17.78 -12.09
CA LEU A 295 -27.41 -17.95 -12.64
C LEU A 295 -27.32 -17.99 -14.17
N VAL A 296 -27.68 -19.13 -14.77
CA VAL A 296 -27.62 -19.34 -16.23
C VAL A 296 -28.98 -19.09 -16.88
N ASP A 297 -30.06 -19.53 -16.22
CA ASP A 297 -31.42 -19.28 -16.70
C ASP A 297 -32.27 -18.62 -15.60
N PRO A 298 -32.59 -17.31 -15.75
CA PRO A 298 -33.43 -16.58 -14.82
C PRO A 298 -34.87 -17.10 -14.74
N ALA A 299 -35.41 -17.73 -15.80
CA ALA A 299 -36.79 -18.18 -15.82
C ALA A 299 -36.99 -19.46 -14.99
N SER A 300 -36.07 -20.41 -15.10
CA SER A 300 -36.09 -21.67 -14.33
C SER A 300 -35.30 -21.60 -13.02
N LEU A 301 -34.63 -20.48 -12.73
CA LEU A 301 -33.71 -20.31 -11.60
C LEU A 301 -32.61 -21.37 -11.58
N HIS A 302 -32.09 -21.72 -12.77
CA HIS A 302 -31.02 -22.69 -12.93
C HIS A 302 -29.64 -22.05 -12.70
N TYR A 303 -28.85 -22.65 -11.80
CA TYR A 303 -27.50 -22.19 -11.47
C TYR A 303 -26.47 -23.23 -11.92
N ASN A 304 -25.39 -22.76 -12.52
CA ASN A 304 -24.19 -23.54 -12.76
C ASN A 304 -23.15 -23.26 -11.65
N ILE A 305 -22.40 -24.29 -11.26
CA ILE A 305 -21.33 -24.16 -10.27
C ILE A 305 -20.00 -24.18 -11.01
N ARG A 306 -19.14 -23.20 -10.74
CA ARG A 306 -17.78 -23.14 -11.29
C ARG A 306 -16.76 -22.84 -10.20
N ALA A 307 -15.51 -23.20 -10.47
CA ALA A 307 -14.38 -22.73 -9.67
C ALA A 307 -14.03 -21.29 -10.09
N GLU A 308 -13.99 -20.38 -9.13
CA GLU A 308 -13.61 -18.98 -9.35
C GLU A 308 -12.39 -18.65 -8.49
N ASN A 309 -11.36 -18.07 -9.11
CA ASN A 309 -10.27 -17.39 -8.42
C ASN A 309 -9.69 -16.32 -9.33
N SER A 310 -9.76 -15.06 -8.87
CA SER A 310 -9.24 -13.91 -9.61
C SER A 310 -8.08 -13.23 -8.89
N ILE A 311 -7.48 -13.89 -7.91
CA ILE A 311 -6.41 -13.35 -7.07
C ILE A 311 -5.07 -13.78 -7.67
N PHE A 312 -4.27 -12.79 -8.09
CA PHE A 312 -2.96 -13.03 -8.69
C PHE A 312 -1.93 -12.06 -8.12
N PHE A 313 -0.74 -12.58 -7.84
CA PHE A 313 0.47 -11.82 -7.61
C PHE A 313 1.00 -11.27 -8.94
N GLU A 314 1.28 -9.98 -8.95
CA GLU A 314 2.14 -9.30 -9.91
C GLU A 314 3.55 -9.19 -9.29
N VAL A 315 4.57 -9.32 -10.13
CA VAL A 315 5.97 -9.20 -9.73
C VAL A 315 6.54 -7.94 -10.36
N ASP A 316 7.06 -7.05 -9.52
CA ASP A 316 7.81 -5.87 -9.95
C ASP A 316 9.29 -6.01 -9.53
N GLY A 317 10.18 -5.65 -10.44
CA GLY A 317 11.64 -5.79 -10.30
C GLY A 317 12.28 -6.61 -11.43
N PRO A 318 13.57 -6.97 -11.30
CA PRO A 318 14.42 -6.71 -10.13
C PRO A 318 14.78 -5.22 -9.98
N TYR A 319 15.05 -4.80 -8.74
CA TYR A 319 15.48 -3.44 -8.40
C TYR A 319 16.96 -3.40 -8.03
N LEU A 320 17.60 -2.24 -8.25
CA LEU A 320 19.01 -2.02 -7.95
C LEU A 320 19.30 -1.96 -6.45
N ALA A 321 18.51 -1.17 -5.73
CA ALA A 321 18.73 -0.91 -4.32
C ALA A 321 17.41 -0.65 -3.58
N MET A 322 17.37 -1.06 -2.31
CA MET A 322 16.29 -0.75 -1.39
C MET A 322 16.87 -0.33 -0.04
N ILE A 323 16.43 0.82 0.47
CA ILE A 323 16.90 1.38 1.74
C ILE A 323 15.73 1.38 2.72
N LEU A 324 15.91 0.68 3.84
CA LEU A 324 14.95 0.61 4.93
C LEU A 324 15.56 1.26 6.19
N PRO A 325 14.88 2.22 6.84
CA PRO A 325 15.35 2.82 8.08
C PRO A 325 15.09 1.91 9.28
N ALA A 326 16.01 1.90 10.23
CA ALA A 326 15.82 1.23 11.52
C ALA A 326 15.13 2.16 12.54
N SER A 327 14.41 1.58 13.51
CA SER A 327 13.87 2.33 14.64
C SER A 327 14.98 2.72 15.62
N LYS A 328 14.75 3.78 16.40
CA LYS A 328 15.59 4.12 17.56
C LYS A 328 15.34 3.18 18.75
N GLU A 329 14.17 2.53 18.79
CA GLU A 329 13.79 1.59 19.84
C GLU A 329 14.22 0.18 19.44
N GLU A 330 14.92 -0.51 20.35
CA GLU A 330 15.35 -1.88 20.17
C GLU A 330 14.16 -2.81 19.91
N GLY A 331 14.32 -3.74 18.95
CA GLY A 331 13.29 -4.71 18.59
C GLY A 331 12.08 -4.14 17.81
N LYS A 332 12.00 -2.82 17.57
CA LYS A 332 10.94 -2.24 16.74
C LYS A 332 11.44 -1.93 15.32
N LYS A 333 10.64 -2.25 14.32
CA LYS A 333 10.87 -1.87 12.91
C LYS A 333 10.03 -0.66 12.55
N LEU A 334 10.57 0.24 11.73
CA LEU A 334 9.80 1.35 11.16
C LEU A 334 9.04 0.85 9.93
N LYS A 335 7.74 0.60 10.11
CA LYS A 335 6.89 0.16 9.00
C LYS A 335 6.60 1.29 8.02
N LYS A 336 6.36 0.93 6.76
CA LYS A 336 5.91 1.83 5.67
C LYS A 336 6.88 2.98 5.37
N ARG A 337 8.18 2.78 5.57
CA ARG A 337 9.24 3.75 5.21
C ARG A 337 10.34 3.04 4.42
N TYR A 338 10.48 3.36 3.15
CA TYR A 338 11.51 2.76 2.28
C TYR A 338 11.73 3.60 1.02
N ALA A 339 12.92 3.50 0.46
CA ALA A 339 13.32 4.08 -0.82
C ALA A 339 13.83 2.96 -1.73
N VAL A 340 13.37 2.92 -2.97
CA VAL A 340 13.68 1.87 -3.95
C VAL A 340 14.16 2.51 -5.24
N PHE A 341 15.20 1.93 -5.85
CA PHE A 341 15.83 2.43 -7.07
C PHE A 341 15.78 1.39 -8.18
N ASN A 342 15.50 1.87 -9.40
CA ASN A 342 15.57 1.07 -10.62
C ASN A 342 17.05 0.82 -11.01
N GLU A 343 17.27 -0.11 -11.95
CA GLU A 343 18.60 -0.42 -12.50
C GLU A 343 19.30 0.78 -13.15
N ASP A 344 18.54 1.74 -13.70
CA ASP A 344 19.08 2.99 -14.27
C ASP A 344 19.48 4.03 -13.19
N GLY A 345 19.32 3.70 -11.90
CA GLY A 345 19.58 4.59 -10.78
C GLY A 345 18.46 5.59 -10.50
N SER A 346 17.37 5.58 -11.27
CA SER A 346 16.21 6.43 -11.01
C SER A 346 15.43 5.94 -9.78
N LEU A 347 14.84 6.90 -9.05
CA LEU A 347 14.01 6.60 -7.88
C LEU A 347 12.68 5.96 -8.34
N ALA A 348 12.54 4.66 -8.09
CA ALA A 348 11.35 3.90 -8.43
C ALA A 348 10.19 4.22 -7.48
N GLU A 349 10.45 4.14 -6.18
CA GLU A 349 9.43 4.34 -5.16
C GLU A 349 10.00 4.93 -3.88
N LEU A 350 9.25 5.84 -3.26
CA LEU A 350 9.61 6.46 -2.00
C LEU A 350 8.38 6.59 -1.10
N LYS A 351 8.41 5.89 0.04
CA LYS A 351 7.27 5.78 0.96
C LYS A 351 7.61 6.26 2.35
N GLY A 352 6.64 6.92 2.97
CA GLY A 352 6.62 7.26 4.40
C GLY A 352 7.59 8.37 4.85
N PHE A 353 8.62 8.68 4.06
CA PHE A 353 9.60 9.73 4.34
C PHE A 353 9.02 11.15 4.20
N GLU A 354 9.59 12.06 4.99
CA GLU A 354 9.19 13.45 5.16
C GLU A 354 9.25 14.25 3.85
N VAL A 355 10.16 13.92 2.94
CA VAL A 355 10.25 14.54 1.61
C VAL A 355 8.96 14.43 0.77
N LYS A 356 8.17 13.35 0.92
CA LYS A 356 6.87 13.19 0.25
C LYS A 356 5.69 13.77 1.04
N ARG A 357 5.88 14.17 2.29
CA ARG A 357 4.81 14.71 3.14
C ARG A 357 4.61 16.21 2.88
N ARG A 358 3.36 16.66 2.94
CA ARG A 358 3.01 18.08 2.98
C ARG A 358 3.38 18.63 4.37
N GLY A 359 4.14 19.72 4.43
CA GLY A 359 4.72 20.23 5.68
C GLY A 359 6.07 19.61 6.02
N GLU A 360 6.44 19.52 7.31
CA GLU A 360 7.75 19.04 7.82
C GLU A 360 8.92 20.01 7.61
N LEU A 361 10.05 19.73 8.27
CA LEU A 361 11.24 20.58 8.23
C LEU A 361 11.92 20.50 6.87
N GLN A 362 12.10 21.65 6.20
CA GLN A 362 12.69 21.71 4.85
C GLN A 362 14.12 21.15 4.82
N LEU A 363 14.90 21.38 5.88
CA LEU A 363 16.22 20.78 6.07
C LEU A 363 16.18 19.25 5.95
N ILE A 364 15.20 18.58 6.57
CA ILE A 364 15.09 17.11 6.53
C ILE A 364 14.73 16.64 5.12
N LYS A 365 13.91 17.39 4.39
CA LYS A 365 13.56 17.04 3.01
C LYS A 365 14.78 17.10 2.09
N ILE A 366 15.57 18.17 2.19
CA ILE A 366 16.78 18.35 1.39
C ILE A 366 17.82 17.31 1.79
N PHE A 367 18.01 17.08 3.09
CA PHE A 367 18.87 16.03 3.61
C PHE A 367 18.49 14.66 3.04
N GLN A 368 17.20 14.29 3.10
CA GLN A 368 16.71 13.02 2.58
C GLN A 368 16.98 12.87 1.09
N SER A 369 16.68 13.90 0.29
CA SER A 369 16.95 13.88 -1.16
C SER A 369 18.44 13.65 -1.45
N SER A 370 19.34 14.39 -0.79
CA SER A 370 20.78 14.25 -0.98
C SER A 370 21.33 12.90 -0.51
N VAL A 371 20.81 12.38 0.60
CA VAL A 371 21.25 11.11 1.19
C VAL A 371 20.81 9.92 0.34
N PHE A 372 19.59 9.94 -0.21
CA PHE A 372 19.09 8.83 -1.03
C PHE A 372 19.92 8.64 -2.30
N GLU A 373 20.33 9.71 -2.97
CA GLU A 373 21.24 9.62 -4.12
C GLU A 373 22.65 9.15 -3.73
N ALA A 374 23.11 9.48 -2.52
CA ALA A 374 24.42 9.04 -2.04
C ALA A 374 24.50 7.53 -1.77
N PHE A 375 23.37 6.85 -1.50
CA PHE A 375 23.34 5.40 -1.32
C PHE A 375 23.68 4.61 -2.59
N LEU A 376 23.64 5.25 -3.76
CA LEU A 376 24.02 4.64 -5.04
C LEU A 376 25.52 4.77 -5.34
N LYS A 377 26.29 5.44 -4.48
CA LYS A 377 27.72 5.71 -4.68
C LYS A 377 28.56 4.75 -3.85
N GLY A 378 29.47 4.02 -4.50
CA GLY A 378 30.38 3.07 -3.85
C GLY A 378 30.22 1.66 -4.43
N THR A 379 31.26 0.85 -4.28
CA THR A 379 31.27 -0.56 -4.74
C THR A 379 31.12 -1.55 -3.60
N THR A 380 31.50 -1.15 -2.39
CA THR A 380 31.34 -1.93 -1.16
C THR A 380 30.38 -1.25 -0.18
N LEU A 381 29.81 -2.02 0.75
CA LEU A 381 28.89 -1.49 1.75
C LEU A 381 29.55 -0.38 2.60
N GLU A 382 30.84 -0.53 2.91
CA GLU A 382 31.61 0.47 3.67
C GLU A 382 31.80 1.77 2.88
N GLU A 383 32.10 1.69 1.59
CA GLU A 383 32.21 2.85 0.71
C GLU A 383 30.88 3.59 0.55
N VAL A 384 29.77 2.85 0.47
CA VAL A 384 28.42 3.42 0.40
C VAL A 384 28.13 4.22 1.67
N TYR A 385 28.34 3.63 2.85
CA TYR A 385 28.13 4.35 4.11
C TYR A 385 29.08 5.54 4.28
N SER A 386 30.33 5.45 3.81
CA SER A 386 31.27 6.58 3.81
C SER A 386 30.78 7.73 2.92
N SER A 387 30.24 7.40 1.73
CA SER A 387 29.68 8.38 0.80
C SER A 387 28.44 9.08 1.38
N VAL A 388 27.56 8.31 2.02
CA VAL A 388 26.38 8.84 2.72
C VAL A 388 26.78 9.73 3.90
N ALA A 389 27.80 9.34 4.67
CA ALA A 389 28.31 10.14 5.79
C ALA A 389 28.84 11.51 5.31
N LYS A 390 29.47 11.59 4.14
CA LYS A 390 29.91 12.85 3.53
C LYS A 390 28.73 13.72 3.11
N ALA A 391 27.71 13.12 2.49
CA ALA A 391 26.50 13.84 2.06
C ALA A 391 25.67 14.41 3.23
N ALA A 392 25.87 13.88 4.45
CA ALA A 392 25.22 14.40 5.64
C ALA A 392 25.74 15.77 6.11
N ASN A 393 26.91 16.23 5.63
CA ASN A 393 27.44 17.56 5.93
C ASN A 393 26.86 18.59 4.95
N MET A 394 25.86 19.36 5.40
CA MET A 394 25.23 20.42 4.60
C MET A 394 25.90 21.80 4.80
N PRO A 395 26.00 22.64 3.75
CA PRO A 395 26.54 24.01 3.83
C PRO A 395 25.54 25.03 4.42
N ASP A 396 26.06 26.09 5.03
CA ASP A 396 25.32 27.08 5.87
C ASP A 396 24.54 28.18 5.10
N THR A 397 24.56 28.20 3.77
CA THR A 397 24.22 29.43 3.00
C THR A 397 22.73 29.76 2.88
N GLU A 398 21.80 28.87 3.27
CA GLU A 398 20.33 29.11 3.21
C GLU A 398 19.60 28.78 4.53
N LEU A 399 20.26 29.02 5.67
CA LEU A 399 19.82 28.57 7.01
C LEU A 399 18.34 28.84 7.33
N PHE A 400 17.79 30.00 6.96
CA PHE A 400 16.44 30.40 7.41
C PHE A 400 15.31 29.65 6.69
N GLU A 401 15.47 29.34 5.40
CA GLU A 401 14.49 28.51 4.69
C GLU A 401 14.59 27.05 5.15
N LEU A 402 15.81 26.58 5.39
CA LEU A 402 16.12 25.22 5.83
C LEU A 402 15.54 24.91 7.22
N ILE A 403 15.69 25.82 8.19
CA ILE A 403 15.24 25.58 9.58
C ILE A 403 13.74 25.83 9.79
N SER A 404 13.02 26.32 8.78
CA SER A 404 11.60 26.59 8.89
C SER A 404 10.79 25.31 8.71
N GLU A 405 9.88 25.05 9.65
CA GLU A 405 8.89 23.99 9.55
C GLU A 405 7.57 24.58 9.10
N ASN A 406 6.87 23.90 8.19
CA ASN A 406 5.52 24.28 7.79
C ASN A 406 4.53 23.19 8.20
N ARG A 407 3.41 23.58 8.80
CA ARG A 407 2.30 22.67 9.12
C ARG A 407 0.96 23.32 8.80
N SER A 408 0.11 22.61 8.08
CA SER A 408 -1.25 23.06 7.78
C SER A 408 -2.23 22.59 8.85
N MET A 409 -3.10 23.49 9.30
CA MET A 409 -4.19 23.16 10.23
C MET A 409 -5.42 22.66 9.48
N SER A 410 -5.99 21.53 9.90
CA SER A 410 -7.12 20.89 9.20
C SER A 410 -8.49 21.46 9.61
N ARG A 411 -8.57 22.10 10.78
CA ARG A 411 -9.77 22.71 11.35
C ARG A 411 -9.51 24.19 11.67
N LYS A 412 -10.53 24.94 12.05
CA LYS A 412 -10.38 26.32 12.49
C LYS A 412 -9.67 26.38 13.84
N LEU A 413 -9.02 27.49 14.16
CA LEU A 413 -8.28 27.63 15.42
C LEU A 413 -9.18 27.40 16.65
N GLU A 414 -10.43 27.87 16.59
CA GLU A 414 -11.45 27.74 17.64
C GLU A 414 -11.79 26.26 17.94
N ASP A 415 -11.82 25.41 16.91
CA ASP A 415 -12.18 23.98 17.03
C ASP A 415 -11.13 23.15 17.79
N TYR A 416 -9.92 23.69 17.98
CA TYR A 416 -8.85 23.01 18.72
C TYR A 416 -8.90 23.25 20.24
N GLY A 417 -9.67 24.23 20.71
CA GLY A 417 -9.83 24.52 22.14
C GLY A 417 -8.51 24.69 22.90
N GLU A 418 -8.32 23.88 23.95
CA GLU A 418 -7.14 23.91 24.83
C GLU A 418 -5.97 23.02 24.38
N GLN A 419 -6.07 22.36 23.22
CA GLN A 419 -4.99 21.52 22.73
C GLN A 419 -3.70 22.33 22.54
N LYS A 420 -2.58 21.77 22.98
CA LYS A 420 -1.25 22.38 22.81
C LYS A 420 -0.53 21.70 21.64
N SER A 421 -0.22 22.49 20.61
CA SER A 421 0.67 22.08 19.52
C SER A 421 1.43 23.29 18.98
N THR A 422 2.54 23.06 18.30
CA THR A 422 3.31 24.14 17.65
C THR A 422 2.44 24.93 16.67
N SER A 423 1.63 24.25 15.84
CA SER A 423 0.72 24.88 14.88
C SER A 423 -0.35 25.76 15.53
N ILE A 424 -0.96 25.32 16.64
CA ILE A 424 -1.98 26.09 17.38
C ILE A 424 -1.35 27.33 17.99
N SER A 425 -0.19 27.18 18.63
CA SER A 425 0.54 28.32 19.19
C SER A 425 0.91 29.32 18.08
N THR A 426 1.36 28.83 16.91
CA THR A 426 1.65 29.67 15.74
C THR A 426 0.44 30.45 15.25
N ALA A 427 -0.69 29.80 15.07
CA ALA A 427 -1.93 30.44 14.64
C ALA A 427 -2.42 31.51 15.64
N LYS A 428 -2.36 31.23 16.96
CA LYS A 428 -2.75 32.21 17.99
C LYS A 428 -1.97 33.51 17.90
N ARG A 429 -0.64 33.47 17.78
CA ARG A 429 0.12 34.73 17.64
C ARG A 429 0.06 35.34 16.24
N LEU A 430 -0.18 34.56 15.18
CA LEU A 430 -0.48 35.14 13.87
C LEU A 430 -1.77 35.97 13.94
N ALA A 431 -2.79 35.50 14.67
CA ALA A 431 -3.98 36.30 14.96
C ALA A 431 -3.67 37.54 15.80
N GLU A 432 -2.84 37.42 16.85
CA GLU A 432 -2.39 38.58 17.64
C GLU A 432 -1.61 39.62 16.81
N PHE A 433 -0.81 39.19 15.83
CA PHE A 433 0.09 40.06 15.08
C PHE A 433 -0.54 40.64 13.79
N LEU A 434 -1.22 39.81 13.01
CA LEU A 434 -1.82 40.17 11.70
C LEU A 434 -3.34 40.37 11.77
N GLY A 435 -3.96 40.06 12.90
CA GLY A 435 -5.40 40.16 13.14
C GLY A 435 -6.16 38.85 12.98
N ASP A 436 -7.31 38.75 13.66
CA ASP A 436 -8.14 37.53 13.73
C ASP A 436 -8.66 37.04 12.37
N GLN A 437 -8.65 37.89 11.35
CA GLN A 437 -9.12 37.55 10.01
C GLN A 437 -8.30 36.41 9.37
N MET A 438 -7.03 36.25 9.75
CA MET A 438 -6.12 35.22 9.24
C MET A 438 -6.44 33.79 9.73
N VAL A 439 -7.16 33.64 10.85
CA VAL A 439 -7.42 32.35 11.50
C VAL A 439 -8.88 31.88 11.40
N LYS A 440 -9.73 32.62 10.68
CA LYS A 440 -11.17 32.33 10.55
C LYS A 440 -11.48 31.08 9.74
N ASP A 441 -10.60 30.75 8.81
CA ASP A 441 -10.79 29.64 7.88
C ASP A 441 -9.90 28.44 8.25
N ALA A 442 -10.39 27.25 7.92
CA ALA A 442 -9.60 26.03 8.03
C ALA A 442 -8.53 26.01 6.92
N GLY A 443 -7.41 25.31 7.14
CA GLY A 443 -6.34 25.19 6.16
C GLY A 443 -5.17 26.16 6.34
N LEU A 444 -5.13 26.93 7.44
CA LEU A 444 -4.03 27.86 7.71
C LEU A 444 -2.67 27.15 7.67
N SER A 445 -1.73 27.71 6.89
CA SER A 445 -0.35 27.24 6.78
C SER A 445 0.50 27.93 7.84
N CYS A 446 0.81 27.22 8.93
CA CYS A 446 1.64 27.74 10.00
C CYS A 446 3.12 27.46 9.69
N ARG A 447 3.85 28.49 9.23
CA ARG A 447 5.30 28.46 9.10
C ARG A 447 5.94 28.99 10.40
N TYR A 448 6.85 28.23 11.01
CA TYR A 448 7.50 28.62 12.25
C TYR A 448 8.95 28.13 12.34
N VAL A 449 9.72 28.76 13.22
CA VAL A 449 11.03 28.30 13.70
C VAL A 449 10.99 28.13 15.21
N ILE A 450 11.73 27.17 15.76
CA ILE A 450 11.76 26.93 17.21
C ILE A 450 12.83 27.83 17.85
N SER A 451 12.42 28.66 18.82
CA SER A 451 13.35 29.55 19.53
C SER A 451 14.05 28.82 20.68
N ARG A 452 15.29 29.20 20.97
CA ARG A 452 15.98 28.70 22.17
C ARG A 452 15.34 29.23 23.46
N LYS A 453 14.94 30.50 23.47
CA LYS A 453 14.32 31.16 24.63
C LYS A 453 12.79 31.09 24.57
N PRO A 454 12.09 31.06 25.72
CA PRO A 454 12.61 30.93 27.08
C PRO A 454 13.16 29.52 27.37
N GLU A 455 14.31 29.43 28.07
CA GLU A 455 14.92 28.14 28.43
C GLU A 455 14.04 27.41 29.47
N GLY A 456 13.94 26.08 29.35
CA GLY A 456 13.09 25.25 30.22
C GLY A 456 11.63 25.12 29.78
N SER A 457 11.14 25.96 28.87
CA SER A 457 9.77 25.85 28.36
C SER A 457 9.59 24.70 27.35
N PRO A 458 8.40 24.07 27.31
CA PRO A 458 8.05 23.09 26.29
C PRO A 458 8.24 23.63 24.86
N VAL A 459 8.56 22.75 23.90
CA VAL A 459 8.75 23.14 22.49
C VAL A 459 7.51 23.85 21.91
N THR A 460 6.32 23.47 22.38
CA THR A 460 5.04 24.08 21.98
C THR A 460 4.92 25.57 22.31
N GLU A 461 5.74 26.08 23.23
CA GLU A 461 5.74 27.47 23.70
C GLU A 461 6.94 28.26 23.15
N ARG A 462 7.92 27.55 22.56
CA ARG A 462 9.18 28.09 22.05
C ARG A 462 9.19 28.15 20.53
N TRP A 463 8.67 29.23 19.96
CA TRP A 463 8.61 29.38 18.51
C TRP A 463 8.57 30.86 18.08
N ALA A 464 8.97 31.14 16.84
CA ALA A 464 8.87 32.44 16.17
C ALA A 464 8.32 32.30 14.74
N ALA A 465 7.44 33.20 14.31
CA ALA A 465 6.96 33.26 12.92
C ALA A 465 8.02 33.93 12.04
N PRO A 466 8.37 33.37 10.87
CA PRO A 466 9.26 33.99 9.89
C PRO A 466 8.86 35.41 9.49
N GLU A 467 7.56 35.69 9.50
CA GLU A 467 6.95 36.96 9.11
C GLU A 467 7.03 38.04 10.21
N THR A 468 7.61 37.73 11.38
CA THR A 468 7.89 38.75 12.39
C THR A 468 9.07 39.61 11.95
N PRO A 469 8.90 40.95 11.77
CA PRO A 469 10.03 41.82 11.51
C PRO A 469 11.01 41.74 12.68
N ARG A 470 12.32 41.68 12.38
CA ARG A 470 13.34 41.80 13.42
C ARG A 470 13.05 43.06 14.22
N PRO A 471 12.92 43.01 15.55
CA PRO A 471 12.81 44.23 16.33
C PRO A 471 14.08 45.05 16.05
N ARG A 472 13.91 46.28 15.55
CA ARG A 472 15.01 47.25 15.45
C ARG A 472 15.73 47.24 16.79
N GLN A 473 17.01 46.88 16.79
CA GLN A 473 17.86 47.05 17.98
C GLN A 473 17.69 48.49 18.45
N ARG A 474 17.06 48.69 19.61
CA ARG A 474 17.12 50.00 20.28
C ARG A 474 18.61 50.26 20.54
N PRO A 475 19.18 51.39 20.09
CA PRO A 475 20.55 51.72 20.44
C PRO A 475 20.63 51.79 21.97
N LEU A 476 21.60 51.09 22.56
CA LEU A 476 21.94 51.28 23.96
C LEU A 476 22.25 52.76 24.17
N ALA A 477 21.44 53.43 24.98
CA ALA A 477 21.73 54.79 25.43
C ALA A 477 23.08 54.76 26.17
N SER A 478 24.11 55.30 25.53
CA SER A 478 25.40 55.55 26.16
C SER A 478 25.19 56.55 27.30
N ARG A 479 25.37 56.10 28.54
CA ARG A 479 25.65 57.00 29.67
C ARG A 479 26.91 57.80 29.32
N ARG A 480 26.74 59.07 28.97
CA ARG A 480 27.81 60.08 29.09
C ARG A 480 27.65 60.75 30.44
N SER A 481 28.57 60.45 31.35
CA SER A 481 28.96 61.32 32.45
C SER A 481 29.88 62.41 31.90
N ALA A 482 29.57 63.68 32.14
CA ALA A 482 30.56 64.76 32.10
C ALA A 482 30.12 65.90 33.03
N GLN A 483 31.03 66.20 33.97
CA GLN A 483 31.05 67.22 35.04
C GLN A 483 30.27 66.89 36.32
#